data_AF-A0A381T164-F1
#
_entry.id   AF-A0A381T164-F1
#
_cell.length_a   1.000
_cell.length_b   1.000
_cell.length_c   1.000
_cell.angle_alpha   90.00
_cell.angle_beta   90.00
_cell.angle_gamma   90.00
#
_symmetry.space_group_name_H-M   'P 1'
#
loop_
_entity.id
_entity.type
_entity.pdbx_description
1 polymer ?
#
loop_
_entity_poly.entity_id
_entity_poly.type
_entity_poly.pdbx_seq_one_letter_code
_entity_poly.pdbx_strand_id
1 'polypeptide(L)'
;AILKELKAQGYIRYIGITTTFEGQYSALVEVMRNEPIDFIGIDYAVDNRTPEEVIFPLALERQIGVLVYLPFGRNRLWARIGDRPLPEWAAEFDAHTWAQLMLKFVIAHPAVTVVCPGTSNPEHMAENLSAGRGRIPNPDQLDRVVQLVESLPAG
;
A
#
# COMPACT_ATOMS: atom_id res chain seq x y z
N ALA A 1 4.22 -6.05 -27.15
CA ALA A 1 3.78 -7.03 -28.17
C ALA A 1 3.40 -8.37 -27.53
N ILE A 2 4.35 -9.09 -26.90
CA ILE A 2 4.16 -10.46 -26.39
C ILE A 2 2.99 -10.59 -25.38
N LEU A 3 2.93 -9.77 -24.34
CA LEU A 3 1.88 -9.89 -23.32
C LEU A 3 0.47 -9.65 -23.88
N LYS A 4 0.33 -8.72 -24.84
CA LYS A 4 -0.96 -8.44 -25.50
C LYS A 4 -1.42 -9.65 -26.32
N GLU A 5 -0.50 -10.32 -27.00
CA GLU A 5 -0.77 -11.54 -27.75
C GLU A 5 -1.16 -12.71 -26.83
N LEU A 6 -0.43 -12.91 -25.72
CA LEU A 6 -0.79 -13.92 -24.72
C LEU A 6 -2.18 -13.68 -24.11
N LYS A 7 -2.55 -12.41 -23.89
CA LYS A 7 -3.90 -12.04 -23.41
C LYS A 7 -4.96 -12.31 -24.48
N ALA A 8 -4.70 -11.96 -25.74
CA ALA A 8 -5.60 -12.24 -26.86
C ALA A 8 -5.81 -13.75 -27.10
N GLN A 9 -4.77 -14.57 -26.87
CA GLN A 9 -4.84 -16.03 -26.95
C GLN A 9 -5.46 -16.68 -25.70
N GLY A 10 -5.77 -15.91 -24.65
CA GLY A 10 -6.40 -16.39 -23.43
C GLY A 10 -5.45 -17.06 -22.42
N TYR A 11 -4.13 -17.02 -22.64
CA TYR A 11 -3.14 -17.56 -21.70
C TYR A 11 -3.02 -16.73 -20.42
N ILE A 12 -3.23 -15.42 -20.51
CA ILE A 12 -3.23 -14.52 -19.35
C ILE A 12 -4.49 -13.65 -19.37
N ARG A 13 -4.95 -13.22 -18.19
CA ARG A 13 -6.14 -12.36 -18.04
C ARG A 13 -5.79 -10.90 -17.87
N TYR A 14 -4.66 -10.61 -17.23
CA TYR A 14 -4.25 -9.25 -16.87
C TYR A 14 -2.77 -9.03 -17.15
N ILE A 15 -2.43 -7.79 -17.48
CA ILE A 15 -1.09 -7.28 -17.74
C ILE A 15 -0.81 -6.22 -16.69
N GLY A 16 0.32 -6.34 -16.00
CA GLY A 16 0.74 -5.31 -15.06
C GLY A 16 2.23 -5.07 -15.11
N ILE A 17 2.64 -3.96 -14.51
CA ILE A 17 4.03 -3.57 -14.34
C ILE A 17 4.27 -3.24 -12.87
N THR A 18 5.50 -3.42 -12.39
CA THR A 18 5.83 -3.20 -10.98
C THR A 18 7.12 -2.43 -10.84
N THR A 19 7.12 -1.45 -9.95
CA THR A 19 8.34 -0.87 -9.40
C THR A 19 8.08 -0.37 -7.99
N THR A 20 8.99 -0.69 -7.08
CA THR A 20 8.99 -0.20 -5.70
C THR A 20 10.09 0.84 -5.47
N PHE A 21 10.60 1.45 -6.54
CA PHE A 21 11.67 2.42 -6.49
C PHE A 21 11.17 3.76 -7.00
N GLU A 22 11.15 4.75 -6.13
CA GLU A 22 10.66 6.11 -6.41
C GLU A 22 11.31 6.72 -7.66
N GLY A 23 12.62 6.53 -7.86
CA GLY A 23 13.34 7.01 -9.05
C GLY A 23 12.85 6.43 -10.39
N GLN A 24 11.98 5.42 -10.38
CA GLN A 24 11.36 4.84 -11.58
C GLN A 24 9.90 5.26 -11.77
N TYR A 25 9.35 6.09 -10.88
CA TYR A 25 7.94 6.50 -10.94
C TYR A 25 7.62 7.36 -12.16
N SER A 26 8.56 8.16 -12.64
CA SER A 26 8.39 8.89 -13.92
C SER A 26 8.18 7.94 -15.10
N ALA A 27 8.99 6.88 -15.20
CA ALA A 27 8.83 5.85 -16.23
C ALA A 27 7.54 5.04 -16.05
N LEU A 28 7.16 4.76 -14.80
CA LEU A 28 5.88 4.09 -14.49
C LEU A 28 4.70 4.93 -14.98
N VAL A 29 4.71 6.25 -14.72
CA VAL A 29 3.67 7.19 -15.17
C VAL A 29 3.56 7.21 -16.70
N GLU A 30 4.69 7.20 -17.42
CA GLU A 30 4.67 7.09 -18.88
C GLU A 30 4.00 5.80 -19.37
N VAL A 31 4.29 4.66 -18.73
CA VAL A 31 3.63 3.38 -19.07
C VAL A 31 2.14 3.43 -18.74
N MET A 32 1.75 3.95 -17.57
CA MET A 32 0.34 4.08 -17.16
C MET A 32 -0.47 4.95 -18.14
N ARG A 33 0.15 5.95 -18.77
CA ARG A 33 -0.51 6.83 -19.75
C ARG A 33 -0.62 6.20 -21.14
N ASN A 34 0.40 5.45 -21.55
CA ASN A 34 0.58 5.09 -22.95
C ASN A 34 0.34 3.61 -23.25
N GLU A 35 0.27 2.73 -22.24
CA GLU A 35 0.10 1.30 -22.43
C GLU A 35 -1.17 0.75 -21.77
N PRO A 36 -1.83 -0.25 -22.37
CA PRO A 36 -3.06 -0.84 -21.84
C PRO A 36 -2.73 -1.88 -20.74
N ILE A 37 -2.26 -1.39 -19.59
CA ILE A 37 -2.03 -2.20 -18.40
C ILE A 37 -3.29 -2.24 -17.53
N ASP A 38 -3.51 -3.36 -16.85
CA ASP A 38 -4.66 -3.59 -15.97
C ASP A 38 -4.33 -3.26 -14.50
N PHE A 39 -3.06 -3.40 -14.09
CA PHE A 39 -2.64 -3.10 -12.73
C PHE A 39 -1.17 -2.66 -12.62
N ILE A 40 -0.84 -2.00 -11.53
CA ILE A 40 0.53 -1.67 -11.11
C ILE A 40 0.83 -2.30 -9.74
N GLY A 41 2.12 -2.53 -9.50
CA GLY A 41 2.65 -2.89 -8.18
C GLY A 41 3.65 -1.86 -7.69
N ILE A 42 3.45 -1.29 -6.50
CA ILE A 42 4.26 -0.16 -6.00
C ILE A 42 4.62 -0.26 -4.52
N ASP A 43 5.53 0.63 -4.09
CA ASP A 43 5.80 0.94 -2.68
C ASP A 43 4.83 2.03 -2.21
N TYR A 44 4.13 1.77 -1.12
CA TYR A 44 3.30 2.73 -0.40
C TYR A 44 3.19 2.30 1.06
N ALA A 45 3.45 3.22 1.97
CA ALA A 45 3.38 3.04 3.42
C ALA A 45 3.16 4.39 4.09
N VAL A 46 2.87 4.40 5.40
CA VAL A 46 2.68 5.66 6.14
C VAL A 46 3.90 6.59 6.02
N ASP A 47 5.11 6.03 5.96
CA ASP A 47 6.37 6.77 5.81
C ASP A 47 6.87 6.89 4.37
N ASN A 48 6.06 6.49 3.38
CA ASN A 48 6.34 6.68 1.96
C ASN A 48 5.03 6.94 1.21
N ARG A 49 4.69 8.23 1.08
CA ARG A 49 3.42 8.69 0.50
C ARG A 49 3.57 9.31 -0.89
N THR A 50 4.75 9.26 -1.50
CA THR A 50 5.00 9.77 -2.86
C THR A 50 3.97 9.32 -3.92
N PRO A 51 3.43 8.08 -3.89
CA PRO A 51 2.38 7.68 -4.83
C PRO A 51 1.10 8.53 -4.81
N GLU A 52 0.79 9.22 -3.71
CA GLU A 52 -0.42 10.06 -3.57
C GLU A 52 -0.42 11.25 -4.53
N GLU A 53 0.76 11.75 -4.93
CA GLU A 53 0.87 12.96 -5.75
C GLU A 53 0.45 12.77 -7.20
N VAL A 54 0.86 11.65 -7.82
CA VAL A 54 0.69 11.42 -9.27
C VAL A 54 0.17 10.03 -9.59
N ILE A 55 0.71 8.99 -8.93
CA ILE A 55 0.40 7.59 -9.27
C ILE A 55 -1.05 7.28 -8.94
N PHE A 56 -1.52 7.61 -7.73
CA PHE A 56 -2.89 7.29 -7.30
C PHE A 56 -3.97 8.05 -8.08
N PRO A 57 -3.86 9.39 -8.31
CA PRO A 57 -4.77 10.09 -9.19
C PRO A 57 -4.84 9.47 -10.59
N LEU A 58 -3.69 9.13 -11.17
CA LEU A 58 -3.62 8.53 -12.50
C LEU A 58 -4.21 7.12 -12.53
N ALA A 59 -3.98 6.31 -11.50
CA ALA A 59 -4.54 4.97 -11.40
C ALA A 59 -6.08 5.02 -11.34
N LEU A 60 -6.64 5.96 -10.57
CA LEU A 60 -8.09 6.21 -10.53
C LEU A 60 -8.63 6.69 -11.88
N GLU A 61 -7.99 7.67 -12.51
CA GLU A 61 -8.36 8.21 -13.84
C GLU A 61 -8.40 7.09 -14.90
N ARG A 62 -7.40 6.22 -14.90
CA ARG A 62 -7.20 5.16 -15.91
C ARG A 62 -7.85 3.84 -15.54
N GLN A 63 -8.49 3.74 -14.37
CA GLN A 63 -9.07 2.50 -13.83
C GLN A 63 -8.05 1.36 -13.73
N ILE A 64 -6.83 1.68 -13.33
CA ILE A 64 -5.72 0.73 -13.15
C ILE A 64 -5.75 0.22 -11.71
N GLY A 65 -5.71 -1.09 -11.52
CA GLY A 65 -5.61 -1.69 -10.19
C GLY A 65 -4.27 -1.41 -9.53
N VAL A 66 -4.24 -1.21 -8.21
CA VAL A 66 -3.02 -0.92 -7.45
C VAL A 66 -2.76 -2.01 -6.42
N LEU A 67 -1.61 -2.67 -6.55
CA LEU A 67 -1.06 -3.62 -5.58
C LEU A 67 0.04 -2.92 -4.76
N VAL A 68 -0.11 -2.89 -3.45
CA VAL A 68 0.90 -2.31 -2.54
C VAL A 68 1.77 -3.42 -1.97
N TYR A 69 3.06 -3.43 -2.34
CA TYR A 69 3.99 -4.50 -1.96
C TYR A 69 4.80 -4.23 -0.68
N LEU A 70 4.91 -2.97 -0.26
CA LEU A 70 5.75 -2.59 0.88
C LEU A 70 4.97 -1.83 1.96
N PRO A 71 3.84 -2.36 2.46
CA PRO A 71 2.96 -1.64 3.39
C PRO A 71 3.59 -1.33 4.77
N PHE A 72 4.78 -1.85 5.06
CA PHE A 72 5.55 -1.61 6.30
C PHE A 72 6.83 -0.79 6.06
N GLY A 73 6.95 -0.08 4.93
CA GLY A 73 8.07 0.83 4.67
C GLY A 73 9.43 0.12 4.64
N ARG A 74 9.52 -1.08 4.04
CA ARG A 74 10.74 -1.92 4.01
C ARG A 74 11.33 -2.21 5.40
N ASN A 75 10.48 -2.46 6.40
CA ASN A 75 10.83 -2.65 7.81
C ASN A 75 11.39 -1.41 8.53
N ARG A 76 11.55 -0.26 7.86
CA ARG A 76 11.99 0.97 8.52
C ARG A 76 11.00 1.42 9.58
N LEU A 77 9.70 1.30 9.30
CA LEU A 77 8.65 1.65 10.27
C LEU A 77 8.79 0.84 11.56
N TRP A 78 9.10 -0.46 11.47
CA TRP A 78 9.32 -1.29 12.65
C TRP A 78 10.50 -0.79 13.51
N ALA A 79 11.61 -0.39 12.87
CA ALA A 79 12.76 0.18 13.58
C ALA A 79 12.41 1.51 14.28
N ARG A 80 11.61 2.36 13.63
CA ARG A 80 11.15 3.64 14.20
C ARG A 80 10.18 3.44 15.36
N ILE A 81 9.31 2.45 15.27
CA ILE A 81 8.34 2.09 16.31
C ILE A 81 9.06 1.54 17.56
N GLY A 82 9.94 0.55 17.40
CA GLY A 82 10.62 -0.12 18.51
C GLY A 82 9.64 -0.78 19.48
N ASP A 83 9.90 -0.65 20.78
CA ASP A 83 9.04 -1.24 21.84
C ASP A 83 7.88 -0.34 22.27
N ARG A 84 7.56 0.71 21.49
CA ARG A 84 6.52 1.67 21.87
C ARG A 84 5.15 1.01 21.84
N PRO A 85 4.30 1.23 22.86
CA PRO A 85 2.94 0.73 22.84
C PRO A 85 2.15 1.35 21.69
N LEU A 86 1.22 0.58 21.12
CA LEU A 86 0.24 1.13 20.19
C LEU A 86 -0.61 2.17 20.93
N PRO A 87 -0.86 3.36 20.35
CA PRO A 87 -1.74 4.33 20.98
C PRO A 87 -3.18 3.80 21.11
N GLU A 88 -3.82 4.02 22.27
CA GLU A 88 -5.16 3.49 22.57
C GLU A 88 -6.23 3.90 21.54
N TRP A 89 -6.07 5.09 20.95
CA TRP A 89 -6.98 5.61 19.94
C TRP A 89 -7.00 4.81 18.64
N ALA A 90 -6.01 3.95 18.39
CA ALA A 90 -6.04 3.04 17.25
C ALA A 90 -7.26 2.10 17.28
N ALA A 91 -7.79 1.83 18.48
CA ALA A 91 -9.01 1.05 18.68
C ALA A 91 -10.27 1.74 18.12
N GLU A 92 -10.25 3.05 17.86
CA GLU A 92 -11.37 3.78 17.24
C GLU A 92 -11.71 3.24 15.83
N PHE A 93 -10.73 2.63 15.15
CA PHE A 93 -10.88 1.97 13.85
C PHE A 93 -10.44 0.49 13.88
N ASP A 94 -10.61 -0.16 15.04
CA ASP A 94 -10.37 -1.60 15.23
C ASP A 94 -8.92 -2.04 14.92
N ALA A 95 -7.94 -1.16 15.16
CA ALA A 95 -6.52 -1.53 15.16
C ALA A 95 -6.04 -1.81 16.59
N HIS A 96 -5.58 -3.04 16.81
CA HIS A 96 -5.07 -3.54 18.08
C HIS A 96 -3.58 -3.90 18.05
N THR A 97 -2.96 -3.89 16.86
CA THR A 97 -1.51 -4.04 16.69
C THR A 97 -0.97 -2.97 15.75
N TRP A 98 0.35 -2.71 15.82
CA TRP A 98 1.02 -1.81 14.87
C TRP A 98 0.89 -2.27 13.42
N ALA A 99 0.89 -3.59 13.18
CA ALA A 99 0.66 -4.15 11.85
C ALA A 99 -0.74 -3.75 11.34
N GLN A 100 -1.76 -3.88 12.18
CA GLN A 100 -3.13 -3.48 11.83
C GLN A 100 -3.25 -1.99 11.56
N LEU A 101 -2.62 -1.13 12.37
CA LEU A 101 -2.61 0.32 12.15
C LEU A 101 -1.99 0.68 10.80
N MET A 102 -0.79 0.17 10.51
CA MET A 102 -0.08 0.45 9.25
C MET A 102 -0.84 -0.08 8.04
N LEU A 103 -1.37 -1.30 8.11
CA LEU A 103 -2.13 -1.89 7.01
C LEU A 103 -3.46 -1.17 6.77
N LYS A 104 -4.19 -0.80 7.83
CA LYS A 104 -5.45 -0.06 7.69
C LYS A 104 -5.25 1.32 7.08
N PHE A 105 -4.13 1.99 7.36
CA PHE A 105 -3.76 3.22 6.66
C PHE A 105 -3.65 2.99 5.15
N VAL A 106 -2.93 1.95 4.74
CA VAL A 106 -2.75 1.61 3.31
C VAL A 106 -4.08 1.21 2.66
N ILE A 107 -4.90 0.40 3.34
CA ILE A 107 -6.21 -0.05 2.86
C ILE A 107 -7.18 1.12 2.67
N ALA A 108 -7.09 2.16 3.49
CA ALA A 108 -8.03 3.27 3.46
C ALA A 108 -7.94 4.13 2.19
N HIS A 109 -6.82 4.08 1.47
CA HIS A 109 -6.64 4.90 0.29
C HIS A 109 -7.51 4.39 -0.89
N PRO A 110 -8.41 5.20 -1.49
CA PRO A 110 -9.36 4.74 -2.52
C PRO A 110 -8.74 4.13 -3.79
N ALA A 111 -7.51 4.52 -4.12
CA ALA A 111 -6.78 3.96 -5.27
C ALA A 111 -6.25 2.53 -5.02
N VAL A 112 -6.12 2.10 -3.76
CA VAL A 112 -5.52 0.80 -3.42
C VAL A 112 -6.53 -0.32 -3.67
N THR A 113 -6.15 -1.27 -4.52
CA THR A 113 -6.97 -2.45 -4.82
C THR A 113 -6.62 -3.63 -3.93
N VAL A 114 -5.32 -3.85 -3.69
CA VAL A 114 -4.82 -4.96 -2.86
C VAL A 114 -3.60 -4.50 -2.06
N VAL A 115 -3.56 -4.90 -0.79
CA VAL A 115 -2.38 -4.76 0.07
C VAL A 115 -1.74 -6.12 0.23
N CYS A 116 -0.42 -6.21 0.00
CA CYS A 116 0.32 -7.48 -0.06
C CYS A 116 1.32 -7.59 1.10
N PRO A 117 0.88 -7.74 2.37
CA PRO A 117 1.80 -7.96 3.47
C PRO A 117 2.39 -9.38 3.42
N GLY A 118 3.72 -9.48 3.39
CA GLY A 118 4.45 -10.75 3.42
C GLY A 118 4.93 -11.11 4.83
N THR A 119 4.75 -12.37 5.24
CA THR A 119 5.31 -12.92 6.48
C THR A 119 5.45 -14.43 6.38
N SER A 120 6.47 -15.00 7.06
CA SER A 120 6.61 -16.45 7.27
C SER A 120 6.08 -16.92 8.62
N ASN A 121 5.71 -15.99 9.53
CA ASN A 121 5.14 -16.30 10.84
C ASN A 121 3.61 -16.41 10.73
N PRO A 122 3.00 -17.55 11.13
CA PRO A 122 1.54 -17.73 11.13
C PRO A 122 0.75 -16.74 12.00
N GLU A 123 1.30 -16.29 13.12
CA GLU A 123 0.65 -15.31 14.00
C GLU A 123 0.58 -13.95 13.32
N HIS A 124 1.70 -13.49 12.73
CA HIS A 124 1.72 -12.27 11.91
C HIS A 124 0.77 -12.38 10.71
N MET A 125 0.63 -13.57 10.11
CA MET A 125 -0.32 -13.79 9.02
C MET A 125 -1.76 -13.55 9.49
N ALA A 126 -2.13 -14.08 10.66
CA ALA A 126 -3.45 -13.85 11.25
C ALA A 126 -3.70 -12.37 11.59
N GLU A 127 -2.68 -11.67 12.11
CA GLU A 127 -2.77 -10.22 12.36
C GLU A 127 -2.95 -9.41 11.08
N ASN A 128 -2.16 -9.69 10.05
CA ASN A 128 -2.23 -9.03 8.75
C ASN A 128 -3.61 -9.20 8.11
N LEU A 129 -4.16 -10.41 8.15
CA LEU A 129 -5.51 -10.70 7.65
C LEU A 129 -6.59 -9.94 8.44
N SER A 130 -6.39 -9.75 9.74
CA SER A 130 -7.34 -9.03 10.60
C SER A 130 -7.41 -7.54 10.29
N ALA A 131 -6.35 -6.94 9.72
CA ALA A 131 -6.34 -5.54 9.32
C ALA A 131 -7.41 -5.21 8.26
N GLY A 132 -7.73 -6.18 7.38
CA GLY A 132 -8.77 -6.05 6.36
C GLY A 132 -10.21 -6.20 6.86
N ARG A 133 -10.42 -6.27 8.19
CA ARG A 133 -11.75 -6.41 8.83
C ARG A 133 -12.06 -5.22 9.72
N GLY A 134 -13.33 -5.04 10.06
CA GLY A 134 -13.77 -3.96 10.95
C GLY A 134 -13.74 -2.60 10.26
N ARG A 135 -13.68 -1.53 11.05
CA ARG A 135 -13.68 -0.15 10.58
C ARG A 135 -12.38 0.20 9.86
N ILE A 136 -12.51 1.06 8.86
CA ILE A 136 -11.39 1.67 8.15
C ILE A 136 -11.26 3.11 8.65
N PRO A 137 -10.04 3.63 8.91
CA PRO A 137 -9.85 5.00 9.37
C PRO A 137 -10.48 6.02 8.44
N ASN A 138 -11.12 7.04 9.01
CA ASN A 138 -11.57 8.22 8.25
C ASN A 138 -10.39 9.20 7.99
N PRO A 139 -10.58 10.27 7.19
CA PRO A 139 -9.50 11.22 6.88
C PRO A 139 -8.80 11.80 8.11
N ASP A 140 -9.55 12.26 9.13
CA ASP A 140 -8.96 12.83 10.35
C ASP A 140 -8.10 11.80 11.11
N GLN A 141 -8.53 10.53 11.11
CA GLN A 141 -7.78 9.43 11.72
C GLN A 141 -6.53 9.06 10.90
N LEU A 142 -6.58 9.15 9.58
CA LEU A 142 -5.40 8.97 8.72
C LEU A 142 -4.37 10.06 8.98
N ASP A 143 -4.79 11.33 9.11
CA ASP A 143 -3.90 12.43 9.47
C ASP A 143 -3.25 12.21 10.84
N ARG A 144 -4.00 11.68 11.80
CA ARG A 144 -3.46 11.30 13.12
C ARG A 144 -2.41 10.18 13.02
N VAL A 145 -2.62 9.20 12.16
CA VAL A 145 -1.64 8.12 11.88
C VAL A 145 -0.36 8.69 11.25
N VAL A 146 -0.50 9.62 10.31
CA VAL A 146 0.64 10.32 9.70
C VAL A 146 1.42 11.09 10.75
N GLN A 147 0.76 11.92 11.57
CA GLN A 147 1.39 12.69 12.63
C GLN A 147 2.09 11.81 13.67
N LEU A 148 1.47 10.67 14.03
CA LEU A 148 2.09 9.67 14.89
C LEU A 148 3.40 9.17 14.29
N VAL A 149 3.38 8.76 13.02
CA VAL A 149 4.57 8.22 12.35
C VAL A 149 5.62 9.30 12.16
N GLU A 150 5.28 10.54 11.83
CA GLU A 150 6.23 11.66 11.73
C GLU A 150 6.88 12.00 13.08
N SER A 151 6.16 11.79 14.20
CA SER A 151 6.71 12.00 15.55
C SER A 151 7.67 10.91 16.03
N LEU A 152 7.69 9.74 15.37
CA LEU A 152 8.63 8.67 15.71
C LEU A 152 10.07 9.06 15.33
N PRO A 153 11.09 8.59 16.08
CA PRO A 153 12.49 8.85 15.76
C PRO A 153 12.83 8.52 14.30
N ALA A 154 13.87 9.18 13.79
CA ALA A 154 14.50 8.73 12.55
C ALA A 154 15.04 7.30 12.76
N GLY A 155 14.81 6.44 11.76
CA GLY A 155 15.30 5.05 11.74
C GLY A 155 16.69 4.93 11.13
#